data_AF-A0A4U2E003-F1
#
_entry.id   AF-A0A4U2E003-F1
#
_cell.length_a   1.000
_cell.length_b   1.000
_cell.length_c   1.000
_cell.angle_alpha   90.00
_cell.angle_beta   90.00
_cell.angle_gamma   90.00
#
_symmetry.space_group_name_H-M   'P 1'
#
loop_
_entity.id
_entity.type
_entity.pdbx_description
1 polymer ?
#
loop_
_entity_poly.entity_id
_entity_poly.type
_entity_poly.pdbx_seq_one_letter_code
_entity_poly.pdbx_strand_id
1 'polypeptide(L)' 'FNYISTEQDRQDWRDCIRLTREILSQPAMDAYRGEEIQPGLSVTSDEAIDEWVKQNVESAYHPSCGC' A
#
# COMPACT_ATOMS: atom_id res chain seq x y z
N PHE A 1 -1.90 17.55 5.43
CA PHE A 1 -1.66 16.24 6.08
C PHE A 1 -0.17 15.95 6.06
N ASN A 2 0.36 15.26 7.08
CA ASN A 2 1.76 14.83 7.14
C ASN A 2 1.85 13.32 6.88
N TYR A 3 1.34 12.88 5.71
CA TYR A 3 1.31 11.45 5.36
C TYR A 3 2.72 10.85 5.30
N ILE A 4 2.85 9.60 5.72
CA ILE A 4 4.08 8.80 5.60
C ILE A 4 5.29 9.44 6.32
N SER A 5 5.03 10.27 7.33
CA SER A 5 6.08 11.07 7.98
C SER A 5 6.84 10.28 9.04
N THR A 6 6.20 9.27 9.65
CA THR A 6 6.83 8.42 10.65
C THR A 6 7.35 7.12 10.04
N GLU A 7 8.27 6.45 10.75
CA GLU A 7 8.73 5.12 10.33
C GLU A 7 7.60 4.09 10.38
N GLN A 8 6.71 4.20 11.37
CA GLN A 8 5.56 3.31 11.48
C GLN A 8 4.63 3.46 10.27
N ASP A 9 4.34 4.69 9.83
CA ASP A 9 3.51 4.92 8.64
C ASP A 9 4.10 4.22 7.41
N ARG A 10 5.42 4.30 7.21
CA ARG A 10 6.12 3.62 6.10
C ARG A 10 6.00 2.11 6.21
N GLN A 11 6.30 1.56 7.38
CA GLN A 11 6.24 0.12 7.63
C GLN A 11 4.82 -0.43 7.40
N ASP A 12 3.80 0.25 7.90
CA ASP A 12 2.40 -0.15 7.75
C ASP A 12 1.98 -0.23 6.27
N TRP A 13 2.41 0.73 5.45
CA TRP A 13 2.14 0.72 4.01
C TRP A 13 2.89 -0.36 3.25
N ARG A 14 4.16 -0.62 3.61
CA ARG A 14 4.93 -1.73 3.04
C ARG A 14 4.25 -3.07 3.32
N ASP A 15 3.81 -3.27 4.56
CA ASP A 15 3.10 -4.48 4.97
C ASP A 15 1.74 -4.58 4.29
N CYS A 16 0.99 -3.48 4.18
CA CYS A 16 -0.29 -3.42 3.49
C CYS A 16 -0.18 -3.91 2.02
N ILE A 17 0.82 -3.43 1.27
CA ILE A 17 1.05 -3.84 -0.12
C ILE A 17 1.42 -5.33 -0.20
N ARG A 18 2.31 -5.81 0.67
CA ARG A 18 2.75 -7.22 0.68
C ARG A 18 1.62 -8.17 1.04
N LEU A 19 0.86 -7.85 2.08
CA LEU A 19 -0.29 -8.64 2.51
C LEU A 19 -1.40 -8.65 1.45
N THR A 20 -1.64 -7.52 0.78
CA THR A 20 -2.61 -7.46 -0.32
C THR A 20 -2.21 -8.41 -1.45
N ARG A 21 -0.92 -8.42 -1.84
CA ARG A 21 -0.40 -9.37 -2.84
C ARG A 21 -0.53 -10.82 -2.38
N GLU A 22 -0.20 -11.12 -1.13
CA GLU A 22 -0.33 -12.45 -0.55
C GLU A 22 -1.79 -12.94 -0.57
N ILE A 23 -2.73 -12.12 -0.12
CA ILE A 23 -4.17 -12.42 -0.11
C ILE A 23 -4.69 -12.64 -1.53
N LEU A 24 -4.33 -11.74 -2.46
CA LEU A 24 -4.74 -11.89 -3.86
C LEU A 24 -4.10 -13.12 -4.51
N SER A 25 -2.91 -13.55 -4.09
CA SER A 25 -2.27 -14.77 -4.61
C SER A 25 -2.87 -16.09 -4.11
N GLN A 26 -3.87 -16.06 -3.22
CA GLN A 26 -4.52 -17.28 -2.72
C GLN A 26 -5.36 -17.97 -3.80
N PRO A 27 -5.45 -19.32 -3.83
CA PRO A 27 -6.19 -20.08 -4.85
C PRO A 27 -7.66 -19.66 -5.00
N ALA A 28 -8.30 -19.24 -3.91
CA ALA A 28 -9.68 -18.77 -3.93
C ALA A 28 -9.90 -17.54 -4.81
N MET A 29 -8.84 -16.77 -5.08
CA MET A 29 -8.87 -15.56 -5.90
C MET A 29 -8.51 -15.84 -7.37
N ASP A 30 -8.07 -17.05 -7.75
CA ASP A 30 -7.56 -17.37 -9.09
C ASP A 30 -8.55 -17.02 -10.21
N ALA A 31 -9.85 -17.25 -9.98
CA ALA A 31 -10.90 -16.97 -10.96
C ALA A 31 -11.22 -15.47 -11.12
N TYR A 32 -10.75 -14.63 -10.19
CA TYR A 32 -11.13 -13.22 -10.08
C TYR A 32 -9.95 -12.26 -10.23
N ARG A 33 -8.74 -12.69 -9.87
CA ARG A 33 -7.56 -11.83 -9.94
C ARG A 33 -7.05 -11.74 -11.38
N GLY A 34 -6.92 -10.52 -11.86
CA GLY A 34 -6.13 -10.22 -13.06
C GLY A 34 -4.67 -9.95 -12.70
N GLU A 35 -3.98 -9.25 -13.58
CA GLU A 35 -2.66 -8.70 -13.29
C GLU A 35 -2.76 -7.52 -12.30
N GLU A 36 -1.73 -7.33 -11.49
CA GLU A 36 -1.64 -6.18 -10.58
C GLU A 36 -1.52 -4.87 -11.38
N ILE A 37 -2.49 -3.96 -11.20
CA ILE A 37 -2.52 -2.67 -11.90
C ILE A 37 -1.58 -1.65 -11.25
N GLN A 38 -1.60 -1.58 -9.91
CA GLN A 38 -0.82 -0.66 -9.09
C GLN A 38 -0.48 -1.33 -7.75
N PRO A 39 0.71 -1.08 -7.15
CA PRO A 39 1.83 -0.28 -7.68
C PRO A 39 2.55 -0.92 -8.88
N GLY A 40 2.26 -2.19 -9.17
CA GLY A 40 2.86 -2.97 -10.23
C GLY A 40 3.97 -3.89 -9.69
N LEU A 41 4.13 -5.05 -10.33
CA LEU A 41 5.01 -6.13 -9.87
C LEU A 41 6.51 -5.75 -9.81
N SER A 42 6.93 -4.66 -10.45
CA SER A 42 8.31 -4.14 -10.38
C SER A 42 8.61 -3.38 -9.08
N VAL A 43 7.58 -2.94 -8.34
CA VAL A 43 7.73 -2.20 -7.08
C VAL A 43 7.79 -3.18 -5.92
N THR A 44 9.00 -3.61 -5.55
CA THR A 44 9.22 -4.70 -4.58
C THR A 44 10.14 -4.35 -3.40
N SER A 45 11.11 -3.45 -3.59
CA SER A 45 11.95 -2.99 -2.49
C SER A 45 11.19 -2.01 -1.58
N ASP A 46 11.63 -1.91 -0.33
CA ASP A 46 11.06 -0.99 0.66
C ASP A 46 11.10 0.45 0.15
N GLU A 47 12.21 0.88 -0.44
CA GLU A 47 12.39 2.24 -0.96
C GLU A 47 11.49 2.51 -2.17
N ALA A 48 11.30 1.51 -3.04
CA ALA A 48 10.43 1.65 -4.19
C ALA A 48 8.96 1.73 -3.75
N ILE A 49 8.57 0.96 -2.74
CA ILE A 49 7.24 1.01 -2.14
C ILE A 49 7.02 2.38 -1.48
N ASP A 50 7.95 2.85 -0.67
CA ASP A 50 7.85 4.15 0.01
C ASP A 50 7.67 5.30 -0.99
N GLU A 51 8.47 5.33 -2.04
CA GLU A 51 8.40 6.38 -3.05
C GLU A 51 7.07 6.31 -3.81
N TRP A 52 6.61 5.12 -4.17
CA TRP A 52 5.32 4.95 -4.83
C TRP A 52 4.17 5.40 -3.92
N VAL A 53 4.16 4.98 -2.66
CA VAL A 53 3.11 5.35 -1.69
C VAL A 53 3.11 6.86 -1.48
N LYS A 54 4.27 7.48 -1.32
CA LYS A 54 4.38 8.94 -1.16
C LYS A 54 3.77 9.71 -2.33
N GLN A 55 3.87 9.19 -3.55
CA GLN A 55 3.32 9.81 -4.75
C GLN A 55 1.82 9.53 -4.96
N ASN A 56 1.29 8.44 -4.38
CA ASN A 56 -0.04 7.92 -4.71
C ASN A 56 -1.01 7.81 -3.51
N VAL A 57 -0.54 8.04 -2.28
CA VAL A 57 -1.39 7.92 -1.08
C VAL A 57 -2.47 8.99 -1.04
N GLU A 58 -3.68 8.57 -0.68
CA GLU A 58 -4.83 9.44 -0.47
C GLU A 58 -5.37 9.29 0.96
N SER A 59 -6.08 10.31 1.43
CA SER A 59 -6.88 10.22 2.66
C SER A 59 -8.03 9.24 2.49
N ALA A 60 -8.30 8.46 3.54
CA ALA A 60 -9.61 7.82 3.73
C ALA A 60 -10.68 8.78 4.26
N TYR A 61 -10.39 10.09 4.34
CA TYR A 61 -11.30 11.14 4.81
C TYR A 61 -11.71 11.02 6.30
N HIS A 62 -10.81 10.52 7.15
CA HIS A 62 -11.00 10.39 8.61
C HIS A 62 -10.13 11.34 9.47
N PRO A 63 -10.11 12.66 9.26
CA PRO A 63 -9.36 13.57 10.16
C PRO A 63 -10.04 13.69 11.53
N SER A 64 -9.24 13.71 12.61
CA SER A 64 -9.71 13.87 14.00
C SER A 64 -8.74 14.73 14.83
N CYS A 65 -9.15 15.11 16.05
CA CYS A 65 -8.29 15.76 17.07
C CYS A 65 -7.72 17.15 16.69
N GLY A 66 -8.48 17.97 15.96
CA GLY A 66 -8.04 19.30 15.50
C GLY A 66 -8.46 20.50 16.38
N CYS A 67 -9.09 20.26 17.54
CA CYS A 67 -9.57 21.29 18.47
C CYS A 67 -8.69 21.38 19.73
#